data_AF-A0A2P8GQW9-F1
#
_entry.id   AF-A0A2P8GQW9-F1
#
_cell.length_a   1.000
_cell.length_b   1.000
_cell.length_c   1.000
_cell.angle_alpha   90.00
_cell.angle_beta   90.00
_cell.angle_gamma   90.00
#
_symmetry.space_group_name_H-M   'P 1'
#
loop_
_entity.id
_entity.type
_entity.pdbx_description
1 polymer ?
#
loop_
_entity_poly.entity_id
_entity_poly.type
_entity_poly.pdbx_seq_one_letter_code
_entity_poly.pdbx_strand_id
1 'polypeptide(L)'
;MKTIEKDFRERDIDLAESGTVVQYNDKDIARSVSLLPVTYVAVVPQSTIVPRMTHAAHRVHQDVEEGKTTATCINFISGPSNSADIEMDIVIGVHGPVEAVHIVVTDK
;
A
#
# COMPACT_ATOMS: atom_id res chain seq x y z
N MET A 1 -7.72 -18.30 9.62
CA MET A 1 -7.11 -16.97 9.90
C MET A 1 -6.02 -16.78 8.85
N LYS A 2 -6.22 -15.88 7.87
CA LYS A 2 -5.34 -15.75 6.70
C LYS A 2 -4.58 -14.43 6.83
N THR A 3 -3.41 -14.47 7.44
CA THR A 3 -2.44 -13.37 7.45
C THR A 3 -1.73 -13.36 6.10
N ILE A 4 -1.49 -12.18 5.54
CA ILE A 4 -0.70 -12.03 4.32
C ILE A 4 0.36 -10.95 4.56
N GLU A 5 1.57 -11.25 4.10
CA GLU A 5 2.73 -10.37 4.18
C GLU A 5 3.04 -9.83 2.78
N LYS A 6 3.25 -8.51 2.68
CA LYS A 6 3.80 -7.83 1.50
C LYS A 6 5.24 -7.46 1.81
N ASP A 7 6.17 -8.10 1.10
CA ASP A 7 7.57 -7.70 1.08
C ASP A 7 7.81 -6.51 0.15
N PHE A 8 8.89 -5.79 0.43
CA PHE A 8 9.31 -4.64 -0.33
C PHE A 8 9.94 -5.00 -1.67
N ARG A 9 9.75 -4.13 -2.66
CA ARG A 9 10.37 -4.24 -3.98
C ARG A 9 11.21 -3.01 -4.29
N GLU A 10 12.16 -3.16 -5.21
CA GLU A 10 13.07 -2.09 -5.64
C GLU A 10 12.38 -0.82 -6.15
N ARG A 11 11.09 -0.91 -6.54
CA ARG A 11 10.30 0.21 -7.06
C ARG A 11 9.26 0.74 -6.09
N ASP A 12 9.24 0.23 -4.87
CA ASP A 12 8.27 0.68 -3.87
C ASP A 12 8.55 2.14 -3.49
N ILE A 13 7.47 2.88 -3.28
CA ILE A 13 7.47 4.25 -2.79
C ILE A 13 6.34 4.34 -1.78
N ASP A 14 6.63 4.66 -0.53
CA ASP A 14 5.64 4.70 0.54
C ASP A 14 5.54 6.11 1.12
N LEU A 15 4.37 6.52 1.61
CA LEU A 15 4.10 7.92 1.94
C LEU A 15 4.23 8.18 3.44
N ALA A 16 5.06 9.15 3.80
CA ALA A 16 5.19 9.61 5.19
C ALA A 16 3.97 10.41 5.66
N GLU A 17 3.36 11.26 4.81
CA GLU A 17 2.31 12.20 5.23
C GLU A 17 1.07 11.53 5.85
N SER A 18 0.72 10.34 5.37
CA SER A 18 -0.46 9.60 5.79
C SER A 18 -0.15 8.18 6.29
N GLY A 19 1.14 7.83 6.44
CA GLY A 19 1.56 6.48 6.81
C GLY A 19 1.07 5.42 5.82
N THR A 20 1.17 5.70 4.52
CA THR A 20 0.55 4.90 3.46
C THR A 20 1.55 3.99 2.78
N VAL A 21 1.21 2.72 2.64
CA VAL A 21 1.94 1.79 1.78
C VAL A 21 1.36 1.86 0.38
N VAL A 22 2.22 2.02 -0.63
CA VAL A 22 1.79 1.99 -2.04
C VAL A 22 2.07 0.61 -2.62
N GLN A 23 1.01 -0.05 -3.08
CA GLN A 23 1.08 -1.37 -3.67
C GLN A 23 0.86 -1.28 -5.18
N TYR A 24 1.91 -1.55 -5.93
CA TYR A 24 1.88 -1.74 -7.38
C TYR A 24 1.45 -3.17 -7.68
N ASN A 25 0.25 -3.34 -8.23
CA ASN A 25 -0.29 -4.66 -8.53
C ASN A 25 0.17 -5.16 -9.91
N ASP A 26 0.68 -6.39 -9.92
CA ASP A 26 1.19 -7.08 -11.10
C ASP A 26 0.88 -8.58 -11.04
N LYS A 27 1.55 -9.38 -11.88
CA LYS A 27 1.37 -10.85 -11.92
C LYS A 27 1.74 -11.56 -10.62
N ASP A 28 2.59 -10.95 -9.79
CA ASP A 28 3.14 -11.54 -8.57
C ASP A 28 2.46 -10.97 -7.32
N ILE A 29 1.94 -9.73 -7.37
CA ILE A 29 1.14 -9.13 -6.29
C ILE A 29 -0.26 -8.80 -6.80
N ALA A 30 -1.21 -9.65 -6.40
CA ALA A 30 -2.62 -9.45 -6.69
C ALA A 30 -3.25 -8.41 -5.74
N ARG A 31 -4.30 -7.73 -6.23
CA ARG A 31 -5.11 -6.80 -5.42
C ARG A 31 -5.70 -7.45 -4.16
N SER A 32 -5.94 -8.76 -4.19
CA SER A 32 -6.48 -9.51 -3.06
C SER A 32 -5.54 -9.52 -1.85
N VAL A 33 -4.23 -9.33 -2.04
CA VAL A 33 -3.23 -9.29 -0.97
C VAL A 33 -3.54 -8.18 0.03
N SER A 34 -4.02 -7.02 -0.44
CA SER A 34 -4.36 -5.88 0.42
C SER A 34 -5.85 -5.76 0.75
N LEU A 35 -6.71 -6.60 0.17
CA LEU A 35 -8.18 -6.45 0.26
C LEU A 35 -8.85 -7.54 1.08
N LEU A 36 -8.33 -8.78 1.05
CA LEU A 36 -8.99 -9.95 1.64
C LEU A 36 -8.43 -10.48 2.96
N PRO A 37 -7.16 -10.28 3.36
CA PRO A 37 -6.66 -10.88 4.59
C PRO A 37 -7.29 -10.20 5.81
N VAL A 38 -7.36 -10.93 6.93
CA VAL A 38 -7.76 -10.34 8.21
C VAL A 38 -6.65 -9.41 8.71
N THR A 39 -5.41 -9.88 8.60
CA THR A 39 -4.21 -9.16 9.04
C THR A 39 -3.29 -8.96 7.85
N TYR A 40 -2.94 -7.70 7.57
CA TYR A 40 -2.02 -7.28 6.52
C TYR A 40 -0.72 -6.78 7.15
N VAL A 41 0.42 -7.32 6.73
CA VAL A 41 1.74 -6.87 7.20
C VAL A 41 2.52 -6.35 6.01
N ALA A 42 3.01 -5.11 6.09
CA ALA A 42 3.87 -4.51 5.09
C ALA A 42 5.27 -4.27 5.68
N VAL A 43 6.28 -4.82 5.01
CA VAL A 43 7.68 -4.51 5.30
C VAL A 43 8.10 -3.34 4.41
N VAL A 44 8.54 -2.24 5.03
CA VAL A 44 8.81 -0.96 4.35
C VAL A 44 10.28 -0.58 4.58
N PRO A 45 11.12 -0.53 3.54
CA PRO A 45 12.49 -0.06 3.67
C PRO A 45 12.48 1.44 3.93
N GLN A 46 13.32 1.90 4.84
CA GLN A 46 13.39 3.31 5.19
C GLN A 46 13.73 4.18 3.97
N SER A 47 14.49 3.67 3.01
CA SER A 47 14.88 4.40 1.80
C SER A 47 13.76 4.64 0.79
N THR A 48 12.65 3.88 0.83
CA THR A 48 11.52 4.01 -0.11
C THR A 48 10.50 5.07 0.33
N ILE A 49 10.62 5.58 1.55
CA ILE A 49 9.65 6.52 2.12
C ILE A 49 9.83 7.90 1.51
N VAL A 50 8.77 8.44 0.92
CA VAL A 50 8.69 9.78 0.35
C VAL A 50 7.72 10.66 1.15
N PRO A 51 7.86 12.00 1.09
CA PRO A 51 7.03 12.87 1.91
C PRO A 51 5.54 12.87 1.54
N ARG A 52 5.21 12.83 0.24
CA ARG A 52 3.84 13.11 -0.24
C ARG A 52 3.42 12.24 -1.43
N MET A 53 2.11 12.05 -1.60
CA MET A 53 1.51 11.32 -2.72
C MET A 53 1.92 11.85 -4.09
N THR A 54 2.20 13.15 -4.22
CA THR A 54 2.69 13.74 -5.47
C THR A 54 4.00 13.11 -5.94
N HIS A 55 4.88 12.66 -5.04
CA HIS A 55 6.13 11.99 -5.40
C HIS A 55 5.85 10.62 -6.03
N ALA A 56 4.87 9.87 -5.48
CA ALA A 56 4.42 8.62 -6.08
C ALA A 56 3.81 8.87 -7.47
N ALA A 57 2.95 9.89 -7.61
CA ALA A 57 2.36 10.25 -8.90
C ALA A 57 3.42 10.66 -9.94
N HIS A 58 4.42 11.46 -9.55
CA HIS A 58 5.54 11.82 -10.42
C HIS A 58 6.35 10.61 -10.88
N ARG A 59 6.62 9.65 -9.98
CA ARG A 59 7.31 8.41 -10.35
C ARG A 59 6.52 7.62 -11.39
N VAL A 60 5.21 7.44 -11.17
CA VAL A 60 4.32 6.75 -12.11
C VAL A 60 4.32 7.45 -13.46
N HIS A 61 4.21 8.78 -13.47
CA HIS A 61 4.24 9.57 -14.70
C HIS A 61 5.56 9.40 -15.46
N GLN A 62 6.70 9.47 -14.76
CA GLN A 62 8.01 9.26 -15.36
C GLN A 62 8.14 7.84 -15.96
N ASP A 63 7.67 6.81 -15.27
CA ASP A 63 7.71 5.44 -15.78
C ASP A 63 6.88 5.31 -17.08
N VAL A 64 5.74 6.01 -17.19
CA VAL A 64 4.93 6.07 -18.42
C VAL A 64 5.68 6.77 -19.55
N GLU A 65 6.26 7.95 -19.30
CA GLU A 65 7.02 8.71 -20.30
C GLU A 65 8.23 7.93 -20.84
N GLU A 66 8.87 7.14 -19.98
CA GLU A 66 9.98 6.25 -20.35
C GLU A 66 9.53 4.96 -21.05
N GLY A 67 8.23 4.79 -21.29
CA GLY A 67 7.66 3.62 -21.97
C GLY A 67 7.73 2.33 -21.16
N LYS A 68 7.94 2.42 -19.83
CA LYS A 68 7.93 1.25 -18.96
C LYS A 68 6.50 0.76 -18.76
N THR A 69 6.34 -0.55 -18.65
CA THR A 69 5.06 -1.13 -18.22
C THR A 69 4.78 -0.72 -16.78
N THR A 70 3.66 -0.05 -16.56
CA THR A 70 3.18 0.35 -15.23
C THR A 70 2.23 -0.70 -14.66
N ALA A 71 2.00 -0.63 -13.34
CA ALA A 71 1.06 -1.50 -12.67
C ALA A 71 -0.37 -1.31 -13.21
N THR A 72 -1.11 -2.40 -13.35
CA THR A 72 -2.52 -2.35 -13.79
C THR A 72 -3.43 -1.65 -12.79
N CYS A 73 -3.01 -1.62 -11.52
CA CYS A 73 -3.70 -0.97 -10.43
C CYS A 73 -2.66 -0.59 -9.37
N ILE A 74 -2.77 0.61 -8.81
CA ILE A 74 -1.92 1.10 -7.73
C ILE A 74 -2.83 1.36 -6.54
N ASN A 75 -2.64 0.61 -5.45
CA ASN A 75 -3.43 0.77 -4.23
C ASN A 75 -2.64 1.61 -3.22
N PHE A 76 -3.31 2.60 -2.64
CA PHE A 76 -2.78 3.41 -1.54
C PHE A 76 -3.44 2.92 -0.25
N ILE A 77 -2.68 2.25 0.62
CA ILE A 77 -3.19 1.57 1.81
C ILE A 77 -2.72 2.33 3.05
N SER A 78 -3.63 3.10 3.67
CA SER A 78 -3.32 4.01 4.79
C SER A 78 -3.67 3.44 6.17
N GLY A 79 -3.67 2.10 6.30
CA GLY A 79 -4.02 1.40 7.54
C GLY A 79 -5.17 0.41 7.39
N PRO A 80 -5.79 -0.04 8.50
CA PRO A 80 -6.90 -0.98 8.47
C PRO A 80 -8.13 -0.37 7.80
N SER A 81 -8.97 -1.21 7.23
CA SER A 81 -10.22 -0.76 6.61
C SER A 81 -11.18 -0.29 7.69
N ASN A 82 -11.48 1.02 7.69
CA ASN A 82 -12.58 1.60 8.44
C ASN A 82 -13.55 2.28 7.47
N SER A 83 -14.84 2.07 7.66
CA SER A 83 -15.88 2.79 6.92
C SER A 83 -16.96 3.15 7.91
N ALA A 84 -17.35 4.42 7.92
CA ALA A 84 -18.42 4.90 8.77
C ALA A 84 -19.64 5.18 7.91
N ASP A 85 -20.83 4.91 8.43
CA ASP A 85 -22.06 5.39 7.83
C ASP A 85 -22.26 6.90 8.10
N ILE A 86 -23.40 7.45 7.65
CA ILE A 86 -23.72 8.86 7.86
C ILE A 86 -23.88 9.23 9.34
N GLU A 87 -24.14 8.24 10.20
CA GLU A 87 -24.32 8.40 11.65
C GLU A 87 -22.97 8.30 12.39
N MET A 88 -21.88 8.08 11.66
CA MET A 88 -20.51 7.88 12.13
C MET A 88 -20.26 6.54 12.84
N ASP A 89 -21.11 5.54 12.62
CA ASP A 89 -20.90 4.20 13.15
C ASP A 89 -19.81 3.49 12.34
N ILE A 90 -18.66 3.27 12.99
CA ILE A 90 -17.48 2.68 12.35
C ILE A 90 -17.67 1.17 12.21
N VAL A 91 -17.66 0.70 10.97
CA VAL A 91 -17.52 -0.72 10.62
C VAL A 91 -16.10 -0.99 10.15
N ILE A 92 -15.46 -1.99 10.73
CA ILE A 92 -14.07 -2.34 10.47
C ILE A 92 -14.01 -3.57 9.56
N GLY A 93 -13.13 -3.56 8.55
CA GLY A 93 -12.79 -4.75 7.76
C GLY A 93 -13.77 -5.10 6.62
N VAL A 94 -14.59 -4.14 6.16
CA VAL A 94 -15.57 -4.39 5.08
C VAL A 94 -14.90 -4.41 3.69
N HIS A 95 -13.92 -3.53 3.47
CA HIS A 95 -13.29 -3.30 2.16
C HIS A 95 -11.77 -3.50 2.17
N GLY A 96 -11.25 -4.15 3.20
CA GLY A 96 -9.82 -4.35 3.39
C GLY A 96 -9.54 -5.05 4.72
N PRO A 97 -8.28 -5.13 5.13
CA PRO A 97 -7.89 -5.84 6.33
C PRO A 97 -8.50 -5.23 7.60
N VAL A 98 -8.77 -6.09 8.56
CA VAL A 98 -9.21 -5.69 9.91
C VAL A 98 -8.04 -5.08 10.66
N GLU A 99 -6.84 -5.64 10.48
CA GLU A 99 -5.60 -5.21 11.11
C GLU A 99 -4.54 -4.95 10.06
N ALA A 100 -3.82 -3.83 10.18
CA ALA A 100 -2.68 -3.51 9.34
C ALA A 100 -1.46 -3.18 10.20
N VAL A 101 -0.31 -3.77 9.84
CA VAL A 101 0.97 -3.56 10.53
C VAL A 101 1.99 -3.10 9.49
N HIS A 102 2.66 -1.99 9.77
CA HIS A 102 3.76 -1.49 8.95
C HIS A 102 5.06 -1.65 9.73
N ILE A 103 6.00 -2.42 9.20
CA ILE A 103 7.31 -2.65 9.80
C ILE A 103 8.34 -1.88 8.96
N VAL A 104 8.84 -0.78 9.52
CA VAL A 104 9.91 -0.02 8.87
C VAL A 104 11.25 -0.67 9.19
N VAL A 105 12.01 -1.00 8.15
CA VAL A 105 13.34 -1.62 8.25
C VAL A 105 14.40 -0.68 7.71
N THR A 106 15.55 -0.62 8.37
CA THR A 106 16.71 0.12 7.85
C THR A 106 17.40 -0.71 6.78
N ASP A 107 17.57 -0.13 5.59
CA ASP A 107 18.09 -0.79 4.40
C ASP A 107 19.31 -0.03 3.85
N LYS A 108 20.42 -0.08 4.59
CA LYS A 108 21.77 0.35 4.18
C LYS A 108 22.86 -0.41 4.92
#